data_AF-B1F7J8-F1
#
_entry.id   AF-B1F7J8-F1
#
_cell.length_a   1.000
_cell.length_b   1.000
_cell.length_c   1.000
_cell.angle_alpha   90.00
_cell.angle_beta   90.00
_cell.angle_gamma   90.00
#
_symmetry.space_group_name_H-M   'P 1'
#
loop_
_entity.id
_entity.type
_entity.pdbx_description
1 polymer ?
#
loop_
_entity_poly.entity_id
_entity_poly.type
_entity_poly.pdbx_seq_one_letter_code
_entity_poly.pdbx_strand_id
1 'polypeptide(L)'
;MTVATHDRIETRINNLHDRLQITAAQEGLWHKVAQVMRDNAGAMDSLRQARTSHANTMSAVDDLKSYGQVADAHADGIRKLTPAFQTLYDSMSDAQKKNADLIFRTDHHHSAKKG
;
A
#
# COMPACT_ATOMS: atom_id res chain seq x y z
N MET A 1 5.09 -19.41 1.20
CA MET A 1 3.86 -18.69 0.79
C MET A 1 4.13 -17.22 0.40
N THR A 2 5.34 -16.86 -0.03
CA THR A 2 5.72 -15.46 -0.36
C THR A 2 5.37 -15.04 -1.79
N VAL A 3 5.23 -16.00 -2.70
CA VAL A 3 4.91 -15.77 -4.13
C VAL A 3 3.51 -15.17 -4.29
N ALA A 4 2.50 -15.73 -3.61
CA ALA A 4 1.12 -15.25 -3.73
C ALA A 4 0.89 -13.83 -3.19
N THR A 5 1.68 -13.38 -2.21
CA THR A 5 1.63 -11.99 -1.70
C THR A 5 2.33 -11.03 -2.65
N HIS A 6 3.46 -11.44 -3.23
CA HIS A 6 4.16 -10.68 -4.28
C HIS A 6 3.28 -10.50 -5.53
N ASP A 7 2.63 -11.56 -6.00
CA ASP A 7 1.76 -11.49 -7.17
C ASP A 7 0.58 -10.54 -6.96
N ARG A 8 0.04 -10.49 -5.74
CA ARG A 8 -1.05 -9.57 -5.37
C ARG A 8 -0.60 -8.11 -5.34
N ILE A 9 0.57 -7.81 -4.80
CA ILE A 9 1.06 -6.43 -4.76
C ILE A 9 1.47 -5.96 -6.16
N GLU A 10 2.13 -6.79 -6.97
CA GLU A 10 2.46 -6.44 -8.36
C GLU A 10 1.19 -6.22 -9.19
N THR A 11 0.16 -7.07 -9.03
CA THR A 11 -1.13 -6.87 -9.70
C THR A 11 -1.76 -5.53 -9.31
N ARG A 12 -1.71 -5.17 -8.03
CA ARG A 12 -2.24 -3.88 -7.55
C ARG A 12 -1.43 -2.70 -8.10
N ILE A 13 -0.11 -2.80 -8.13
CA ILE A 13 0.78 -1.79 -8.70
C ILE A 13 0.44 -1.60 -10.18
N ASN A 14 0.40 -2.67 -10.98
CA ASN A 14 0.10 -2.58 -12.40
C ASN A 14 -1.30 -2.01 -12.66
N ASN A 15 -2.32 -2.46 -11.93
CA ASN A 15 -3.66 -1.92 -12.05
C ASN A 15 -3.73 -0.42 -11.72
N LEU A 16 -3.01 0.03 -10.70
CA LEU A 16 -2.99 1.44 -10.33
C LEU A 16 -2.19 2.28 -11.34
N HIS A 17 -1.09 1.76 -11.89
CA HIS A 17 -0.34 2.38 -12.97
C HIS A 17 -1.24 2.63 -14.19
N ASP A 18 -1.94 1.58 -14.63
CA ASP A 18 -2.87 1.66 -15.76
C ASP A 18 -3.99 2.66 -15.47
N ARG A 19 -4.63 2.57 -14.31
CA ARG A 19 -5.74 3.46 -13.93
C ARG A 19 -5.31 4.91 -13.84
N LEU A 20 -4.09 5.20 -13.36
CA LEU A 20 -3.55 6.56 -13.28
C LEU A 20 -3.05 7.09 -14.63
N GLN A 21 -3.02 6.25 -15.66
CA GLN A 21 -2.56 6.60 -17.01
C GLN A 21 -1.15 7.19 -16.96
N ILE A 22 -0.23 6.50 -16.27
CA ILE A 22 1.15 6.94 -16.11
C ILE A 22 1.81 7.05 -17.49
N THR A 23 2.46 8.18 -17.73
CA THR A 23 3.18 8.44 -18.98
C THR A 23 4.66 8.07 -18.88
N ALA A 24 5.34 7.92 -20.02
CA ALA A 24 6.79 7.65 -20.06
C ALA A 24 7.62 8.66 -19.25
N ALA A 25 7.21 9.94 -19.22
CA ALA A 25 7.89 10.98 -18.43
C ALA A 25 7.69 10.80 -16.91
N GLN A 26 6.61 10.13 -16.50
CA GLN A 26 6.24 9.90 -15.10
C GLN A 26 6.77 8.55 -14.57
N GLU A 27 7.25 7.65 -15.43
CA GLU A 27 7.71 6.29 -15.04
C GLU A 27 8.75 6.30 -13.93
N GLY A 28 9.71 7.23 -13.99
CA GLY A 28 10.73 7.35 -12.93
C GLY A 28 10.15 7.72 -11.57
N LEU A 29 9.07 8.52 -11.54
CA LEU A 29 8.34 8.88 -10.33
C LEU A 29 7.44 7.73 -9.87
N TRP A 30 6.77 7.07 -10.82
CA TRP A 30 5.96 5.91 -10.55
C TRP A 30 6.76 4.76 -9.92
N HIS A 31 7.97 4.48 -10.43
CA HIS A 31 8.83 3.44 -9.88
C HIS A 31 9.13 3.65 -8.39
N LYS A 32 9.32 4.91 -7.95
CA LYS A 32 9.49 5.25 -6.53
C LYS A 32 8.24 4.95 -5.71
N VAL A 33 7.06 5.30 -6.23
CA VAL A 33 5.77 4.97 -5.61
C VAL A 33 5.60 3.45 -5.49
N ALA A 34 5.83 2.73 -6.58
CA ALA A 34 5.74 1.27 -6.64
C ALA A 34 6.70 0.60 -5.65
N GLN A 35 7.93 1.10 -5.53
CA GLN A 35 8.89 0.57 -4.56
C GLN A 35 8.38 0.72 -3.12
N VAL A 36 7.87 1.90 -2.75
CA VAL A 36 7.29 2.11 -1.41
C VAL A 36 6.09 1.18 -1.17
N MET A 37 5.26 0.94 -2.19
CA MET A 37 4.15 -0.02 -2.09
C MET A 37 4.63 -1.45 -1.83
N ARG A 38 5.72 -1.88 -2.50
CA ARG A 38 6.35 -3.20 -2.26
C ARG A 38 6.95 -3.31 -0.87
N ASP A 39 7.70 -2.30 -0.44
CA ASP A 39 8.34 -2.29 0.87
C ASP A 39 7.30 -2.36 1.99
N ASN A 40 6.21 -1.59 1.85
CA ASN A 40 5.09 -1.62 2.78
C ASN A 40 4.41 -3.01 2.81
N ALA A 41 4.20 -3.63 1.64
CA ALA A 41 3.62 -4.98 1.56
C ALA A 41 4.53 -6.03 2.22
N GLY A 42 5.85 -5.94 2.02
CA GLY A 42 6.84 -6.82 2.63
C GLY A 42 6.89 -6.68 4.16
N ALA A 43 6.85 -5.44 4.67
CA ALA A 43 6.79 -5.18 6.11
C ALA A 43 5.52 -5.77 6.75
N MET A 44 4.36 -5.55 6.12
CA MET A 44 3.09 -6.08 6.60
C MET A 44 3.03 -7.61 6.55
N ASP A 45 3.54 -8.24 5.49
CA ASP A 45 3.55 -9.70 5.39
C ASP A 45 4.51 -10.31 6.43
N SER A 46 5.65 -9.66 6.70
CA SER A 46 6.59 -10.09 7.75
C SER A 46 5.92 -10.07 9.13
N LEU A 47 5.19 -9.01 9.47
CA LEU A 47 4.42 -8.91 10.71
C LEU A 47 3.32 -9.99 10.79
N ARG A 48 2.61 -10.24 9.67
CA ARG A 48 1.58 -11.27 9.60
C ARG A 48 2.14 -12.67 9.79
N GLN A 49 3.29 -12.96 9.18
CA GLN A 49 3.99 -14.24 9.30
C GLN A 49 4.50 -14.45 10.73
N ALA A 50 5.09 -13.42 11.35
CA ALA A 50 5.52 -13.46 12.75
C ALA A 50 4.33 -13.78 13.68
N ARG A 51 3.22 -13.04 13.53
CA ARG A 51 1.99 -13.28 14.31
C ARG A 51 1.45 -14.69 14.10
N THR A 52 1.41 -15.18 12.86
CA THR A 52 0.92 -16.54 12.55
C THR A 52 1.81 -17.61 13.17
N SER A 53 3.13 -17.43 13.13
CA SER A 53 4.11 -18.38 13.68
C SER A 53 4.06 -18.46 15.20
N HIS A 54 3.69 -17.36 15.86
CA HIS A 54 3.57 -17.27 17.32
C HIS A 54 2.12 -17.41 17.84
N ALA A 55 1.14 -17.62 16.95
CA ALA A 55 -0.29 -17.58 17.30
C ALA A 55 -0.68 -18.55 18.42
N ASN A 56 -0.05 -19.73 18.50
CA ASN A 56 -0.34 -20.76 19.51
C ASN A 56 0.38 -20.54 20.85
N THR A 57 1.28 -19.56 20.93
CA THR A 57 2.13 -19.31 22.10
C THR A 57 2.01 -17.89 22.65
N MET A 58 1.28 -17.01 21.97
CA MET A 58 1.11 -15.61 22.37
C MET A 58 0.15 -15.48 23.55
N SER A 59 0.52 -14.66 24.53
CA SER A 59 -0.41 -14.20 25.55
C SER A 59 -1.40 -13.18 24.97
N ALA A 60 -2.49 -12.90 25.70
CA ALA A 60 -3.42 -11.83 25.31
C ALA A 60 -2.75 -10.46 25.19
N VAL A 61 -1.70 -10.19 25.99
CA VAL A 61 -0.93 -8.94 25.92
C VAL A 61 -0.06 -8.90 24.67
N ASP A 62 0.55 -10.02 24.29
CA ASP A 62 1.34 -10.11 23.05
C ASP A 62 0.45 -9.94 21.81
N ASP A 63 -0.78 -10.46 21.89
CA ASP A 63 -1.78 -10.29 20.86
C ASP A 63 -2.10 -8.80 20.62
N LEU A 64 -2.37 -8.05 21.69
CA LEU A 64 -2.59 -6.61 21.64
C LEU A 64 -1.36 -5.84 21.13
N LYS A 65 -0.15 -6.20 21.57
CA LYS A 65 1.09 -5.57 21.08
C LYS A 65 1.27 -5.77 19.58
N SER A 66 0.97 -6.96 19.07
CA SER A 66 1.11 -7.23 17.63
C SER A 66 0.11 -6.44 16.78
N TYR A 67 -1.10 -6.16 17.29
CA TYR A 67 -2.01 -5.23 16.63
C TYR A 67 -1.44 -3.81 16.59
N GLY A 68 -0.84 -3.35 17.69
CA GLY A 68 -0.12 -2.06 17.74
C GLY A 68 0.98 -1.99 16.68
N GLN A 69 1.82 -3.01 16.59
CA GLN A 69 2.88 -3.08 15.58
C GLN A 69 2.36 -3.03 14.14
N VAL A 70 1.23 -3.72 13.87
CA VAL A 70 0.58 -3.67 12.56
C VAL A 70 0.04 -2.28 12.25
N ALA A 71 -0.59 -1.62 13.22
CA ALA A 71 -1.09 -0.25 13.05
C ALA A 71 0.06 0.75 12.83
N ASP A 72 1.15 0.62 13.58
CA ASP A 72 2.34 1.46 13.44
C ASP A 72 3.01 1.27 12.07
N ALA A 73 3.18 0.03 11.63
CA ALA A 73 3.73 -0.27 10.31
C ALA A 73 2.85 0.26 9.17
N HIS A 74 1.52 0.19 9.32
CA HIS A 74 0.60 0.77 8.36
C HIS A 74 0.72 2.31 8.33
N ALA A 75 0.78 2.96 9.49
CA ALA A 75 0.93 4.40 9.58
C ALA A 75 2.28 4.87 9.02
N ASP A 76 3.38 4.17 9.32
CA ASP A 76 4.70 4.42 8.74
C ASP A 76 4.69 4.24 7.20
N GLY A 77 4.02 3.20 6.71
CA GLY A 77 3.86 2.97 5.29
C GLY A 77 3.14 4.12 4.57
N ILE A 78 2.09 4.68 5.18
CA ILE A 78 1.41 5.88 4.66
C ILE A 78 2.35 7.09 4.68
N ARG A 79 3.07 7.32 5.78
CA ARG A 79 4.03 8.44 5.89
C ARG A 79 5.11 8.39 4.81
N LYS A 80 5.55 7.20 4.41
CA LYS A 80 6.52 7.00 3.32
C LYS A 80 5.89 7.16 1.93
N LEU A 81 4.66 6.68 1.75
CA LEU A 81 3.97 6.70 0.46
C LEU A 81 3.54 8.12 0.07
N THR A 82 3.04 8.91 1.02
CA THR A 82 2.53 10.26 0.77
C THR A 82 3.50 11.16 0.00
N PRO A 83 4.77 11.37 0.41
CA PRO A 83 5.68 12.26 -0.32
C PRO A 83 6.05 11.72 -1.72
N ALA A 84 6.19 10.39 -1.86
CA ALA A 84 6.47 9.77 -3.17
C ALA A 84 5.29 9.98 -4.13
N PHE A 85 4.07 9.77 -3.65
CA PHE A 85 2.86 9.97 -4.43
C PHE A 85 2.60 11.45 -4.71
N GLN A 86 2.86 12.36 -3.77
CA GLN A 86 2.74 13.81 -3.98
C GLN A 86 3.61 14.26 -5.16
N THR A 87 4.87 13.83 -5.20
CA THR A 87 5.80 14.15 -6.29
C THR A 87 5.26 13.68 -7.65
N LEU A 88 4.70 12.47 -7.70
CA LEU A 88 4.07 11.94 -8.90
C LEU A 88 2.82 12.76 -9.27
N TYR A 89 1.94 13.01 -8.31
CA TYR A 89 0.69 13.75 -8.50
C TYR A 89 0.95 15.17 -9.03
N ASP A 90 1.97 15.86 -8.52
CA ASP A 90 2.32 17.20 -8.98
C ASP A 90 2.77 17.24 -10.44
N SER A 91 3.37 16.14 -10.93
CA SER A 91 3.75 15.96 -12.34
C SER A 91 2.60 15.57 -13.27
N MET A 92 1.41 15.30 -12.73
CA MET A 92 0.22 14.92 -13.50
C MET A 92 -0.48 16.12 -14.13
N SER A 93 -1.06 15.90 -15.30
CA SER A 93 -2.01 16.85 -15.90
C SER A 93 -3.29 17.00 -15.05
N ASP A 94 -4.02 18.09 -15.21
CA ASP A 94 -5.29 18.32 -14.47
C ASP A 94 -6.31 17.18 -14.68
N ALA A 95 -6.35 16.60 -15.88
CA ALA A 95 -7.21 15.45 -16.18
C ALA A 95 -6.77 14.20 -15.40
N GLN A 96 -5.47 13.92 -15.36
CA GLN A 96 -4.91 12.81 -14.58
C GLN A 96 -5.14 13.02 -13.07
N LYS A 97 -4.94 14.24 -12.55
CA LYS A 97 -5.19 14.58 -11.14
C LYS A 97 -6.65 14.30 -10.74
N LYS A 98 -7.62 14.77 -11.53
CA LYS A 98 -9.05 14.49 -11.30
C LYS A 98 -9.36 12.99 -11.30
N ASN A 99 -8.75 12.24 -12.21
CA ASN A 99 -8.91 10.79 -12.27
C ASN A 99 -8.27 10.09 -11.06
N ALA A 100 -7.08 10.51 -10.64
CA ALA A 100 -6.45 10.03 -9.42
C ALA A 100 -7.35 10.30 -8.19
N ASP A 101 -7.87 11.51 -8.03
CA ASP A 101 -8.78 11.85 -6.93
C ASP A 101 -10.04 10.97 -6.91
N LEU A 102 -10.58 10.62 -8.08
CA LEU A 102 -11.73 9.73 -8.21
C LEU A 102 -11.37 8.29 -7.80
N ILE A 103 -10.24 7.77 -8.27
CA ILE A 103 -9.73 6.43 -7.93
C ILE A 103 -9.64 6.27 -6.42
N PHE A 104 -8.98 7.20 -5.74
CA PHE A 104 -8.79 7.13 -4.29
C PHE A 104 -10.11 7.33 -3.53
N ARG A 105 -11.00 8.21 -4.00
CA ARG A 105 -12.33 8.41 -3.38
C ARG A 105 -13.18 7.14 -3.45
N THR A 106 -13.24 6.47 -4.60
CA THR A 106 -14.03 5.25 -4.79
C THR A 106 -13.46 4.07 -4.02
N ASP A 107 -12.13 3.95 -3.93
CA ASP A 107 -11.47 2.89 -3.16
C ASP A 107 -11.73 3.05 -1.64
N HIS A 108 -11.83 4.28 -1.13
CA HIS A 108 -12.23 4.54 0.26
C HIS A 108 -13.68 4.12 0.55
N HIS A 109 -14.61 4.35 -0.39
CA HIS A 109 -16.01 3.92 -0.23
C HIS A 109 -16.19 2.40 -0.24
N HIS A 110 -15.33 1.67 -0.94
CA HIS A 110 -15.39 0.20 -0.99
C HIS A 110 -14.91 -0.47 0.30
N SER A 111 -14.02 0.21 1.04
CA SER A 111 -13.50 -0.26 2.33
C SER A 111 -14.50 -0.01 3.48
N ALA A 112 -15.26 1.11 3.42
CA ALA A 112 -16.27 1.45 4.42
C ALA A 112 -17.54 0.57 4.36
N LYS A 113 -17.85 -0.05 3.22
CA LYS A 113 -19.02 -0.94 3.05
C LYS A 113 -18.78 -2.40 3.49
N LYS A 114 -17.54 -2.77 3.82
CA LYS A 114 -17.15 -4.13 4.25
C LYS A 114 -16.81 -4.21 5.75
N GLY A 115 -17.05 -3.14 6.50
CA GLY A 115 -16.92 -3.11 7.97
C GLY A 115 -18.22 -3.53 8.64
#